data_AF-A0A3R9WET4-F1
#
_entry.id   AF-A0A3R9WET4-F1
#
_cell.length_a   1.000
_cell.length_b   1.000
_cell.length_c   1.000
_cell.angle_alpha   90.00
_cell.angle_beta   90.00
_cell.angle_gamma   90.00
#
_symmetry.space_group_name_H-M   'P 1'
#
loop_
_entity.id
_entity.type
_entity.pdbx_description
1 polymer ?
#
loop_
_entity_poly.entity_id
_entity_poly.type
_entity_poly.pdbx_seq_one_letter_code
_entity_poly.pdbx_strand_id
1 'polypeptide(L)' 'MTGPTPIPDAATAVIRAVLEDEGLGDLLYRPERTAQRVTKALEKAGWDLRVIPPTITPENGT' A
#
# COMPACT_ATOMS: atom_id res chain seq x y z
N MET A 1 -11.32 20.92 -8.84
CA MET A 1 -10.44 19.73 -8.90
C MET A 1 -10.05 19.40 -7.47
N THR A 2 -10.61 18.33 -6.90
CA THR A 2 -10.16 17.80 -5.60
C THR A 2 -8.88 17.01 -5.82
N GLY A 3 -7.78 17.43 -5.18
CA GLY A 3 -6.51 16.69 -5.21
C GLY A 3 -6.65 15.31 -4.56
N PRO A 4 -5.62 14.45 -4.64
CA PRO A 4 -5.65 13.15 -3.99
C PRO A 4 -5.93 13.34 -2.51
N THR A 5 -6.93 12.62 -1.99
CA THR A 5 -7.21 12.58 -0.56
C THR A 5 -5.92 12.18 0.16
N PRO A 6 -5.43 12.97 1.13
CA PRO A 6 -4.20 12.65 1.82
C PRO A 6 -4.32 11.27 2.46
N ILE A 7 -3.30 10.42 2.26
CA ILE A 7 -3.19 9.17 3.00
C ILE A 7 -3.08 9.56 4.48
N PRO A 8 -3.95 9.03 5.35
CA PRO A 8 -3.93 9.40 6.76
C PRO A 8 -2.57 9.07 7.39
N ASP A 9 -2.00 10.00 8.16
CA ASP A 9 -0.67 9.83 8.78
C ASP A 9 -0.53 8.53 9.58
N ALA A 10 -1.63 8.09 10.21
CA ALA A 10 -1.69 6.83 10.94
C ALA A 10 -1.48 5.60 10.03
N ALA A 11 -2.02 5.58 8.82
CA ALA A 11 -1.79 4.49 7.87
C ALA A 11 -0.33 4.49 7.39
N THR A 12 0.23 5.68 7.12
CA THR A 12 1.63 5.84 6.74
C THR A 12 2.58 5.32 7.82
N ALA A 13 2.29 5.59 9.10
CA ALA A 13 3.09 5.10 10.21
C ALA A 13 3.08 3.56 10.30
N VAL A 14 1.92 2.92 10.10
CA VAL A 14 1.80 1.45 10.09
C VAL A 14 2.58 0.84 8.93
N ILE A 15 2.45 1.41 7.72
CA ILE A 15 3.19 0.92 6.54
C ILE A 15 4.69 1.05 6.77
N ARG A 16 5.15 2.21 7.25
CA ARG A 16 6.58 2.45 7.53
C ARG A 16 7.11 1.44 8.54
N ALA A 17 6.41 1.21 9.65
CA ALA A 17 6.84 0.26 10.67
C ALA A 17 7.02 -1.17 10.10
N VAL A 18 6.14 -1.61 9.20
CA VAL A 18 6.29 -2.92 8.54
C VAL A 18 7.47 -2.94 7.59
N LEU A 19 7.68 -1.87 6.80
CA LEU A 19 8.80 -1.80 5.86
C LEU A 19 10.16 -1.71 6.57
N GLU A 20 10.22 -1.05 7.72
CA GLU A 20 11.44 -0.94 8.53
C GLU A 20 11.80 -2.25 9.26
N ASP A 21 10.82 -3.10 9.55
CA ASP A 21 11.01 -4.45 10.09
C ASP A 21 11.47 -5.46 9.02
N GLU A 22 11.25 -5.16 7.75
CA GLU A 22 11.57 -6.06 6.63
C GLU A 22 13.02 -5.95 6.18
N GLY A 23 13.60 -7.11 5.89
CA GLY A 23 14.91 -7.18 5.25
C GLY A 23 14.85 -6.75 3.78
N LEU A 24 15.89 -6.09 3.29
CA LEU A 24 16.05 -5.73 1.87
C LEU A 24 15.81 -6.92 0.91
N GLY A 25 16.17 -8.13 1.32
CA GLY A 25 15.94 -9.34 0.52
C GLY A 25 14.45 -9.68 0.34
N ASP A 26 13.63 -9.55 1.38
CA ASP A 26 12.18 -9.76 1.26
C ASP A 26 11.53 -8.62 0.45
N LEU A 27 11.98 -7.37 0.63
CA LEU A 27 11.52 -6.24 -0.17
C LEU A 27 11.81 -6.38 -1.67
N LEU A 28 13.01 -6.86 -2.03
CA LEU A 28 13.46 -6.96 -3.42
C LEU A 28 12.98 -8.24 -4.11
N TYR A 29 12.99 -9.37 -3.40
CA TYR A 29 12.77 -10.69 -4.01
C TYR A 29 11.42 -11.31 -3.65
N ARG A 30 10.72 -10.78 -2.64
CA ARG A 30 9.39 -11.27 -2.22
C ARG A 30 8.42 -10.11 -1.91
N PRO A 31 8.27 -9.12 -2.82
CA PRO A 31 7.46 -7.93 -2.56
C PRO A 31 5.99 -8.25 -2.25
N GLU A 32 5.45 -9.33 -2.81
CA GLU A 32 4.08 -9.79 -2.51
C GLU A 32 3.91 -10.18 -1.03
N ARG A 33 4.93 -10.80 -0.43
CA ARG A 33 4.91 -11.20 0.99
C ARG A 33 4.93 -9.97 1.89
N THR A 34 5.76 -8.99 1.56
CA THR A 34 5.79 -7.68 2.23
C THR A 34 4.43 -6.99 2.11
N ALA A 35 3.85 -6.94 0.91
CA ALA A 35 2.53 -6.35 0.70
C ALA A 35 1.44 -7.01 1.55
N GLN A 36 1.42 -8.35 1.63
CA GLN A 36 0.49 -9.08 2.50
C GLN A 36 0.68 -8.75 3.99
N ARG A 37 1.93 -8.53 4.44
CA ARG A 37 2.22 -8.12 5.82
C ARG A 37 1.72 -6.71 6.10
N VAL A 38 1.93 -5.78 5.18
CA VAL A 38 1.41 -4.41 5.27
C VAL A 38 -0.12 -4.43 5.34
N THR A 39 -0.79 -5.18 4.47
CA THR A 39 -2.26 -5.34 4.48
C THR A 39 -2.75 -5.82 5.83
N LYS A 40 -2.17 -6.92 6.37
CA LYS A 40 -2.56 -7.45 7.68
C LYS A 40 -2.32 -6.47 8.83
N ALA A 41 -1.23 -5.70 8.79
CA ALA A 41 -0.93 -4.72 9.82
C ALA A 41 -1.95 -3.57 9.82
N LEU A 42 -2.35 -3.11 8.63
CA LEU A 42 -3.40 -2.11 8.46
C LEU A 42 -4.76 -2.64 8.94
N GLU A 43 -5.15 -3.86 8.55
CA GLU A 43 -6.38 -4.50 9.03
C GLU A 43 -6.41 -4.62 10.56
N LYS A 44 -5.29 -5.04 11.17
CA LYS A 44 -5.16 -5.13 12.64
C LYS A 44 -5.25 -3.76 13.31
N ALA A 45 -4.80 -2.70 12.65
CA ALA A 45 -4.96 -1.33 13.10
C ALA A 45 -6.37 -0.76 12.85
N GLY A 46 -7.30 -1.57 12.32
CA GLY A 46 -8.71 -1.21 12.12
C GLY A 46 -9.02 -0.59 10.75
N TRP A 47 -8.11 -0.68 9.79
CA TRP A 47 -8.33 -0.16 8.43
C TRP A 47 -9.11 -1.17 7.58
N ASP A 48 -10.21 -0.70 6.98
CA ASP A 48 -10.95 -1.44 5.94
C ASP A 48 -10.27 -1.21 4.59
N LEU A 49 -9.46 -2.18 4.13
CA LEU A 49 -8.76 -2.09 2.85
C LEU A 49 -9.67 -2.55 1.72
N ARG A 50 -10.17 -1.59 0.93
CA ARG A 50 -10.95 -1.89 -0.27
C ARG A 50 -10.04 -2.00 -1.48
N VAL A 51 -10.20 -3.07 -2.24
CA VAL A 51 -9.57 -3.21 -3.55
C VAL A 51 -10.24 -2.21 -4.49
N ILE A 52 -9.55 -1.13 -4.82
CA ILE A 52 -9.95 -0.25 -5.91
C ILE A 52 -9.29 -0.82 -7.17
N PRO A 53 -10.07 -1.37 -8.13
CA PRO A 53 -9.51 -1.82 -9.38
C PRO A 53 -8.81 -0.64 -10.06
N PRO A 54 -7.63 -0.84 -10.68
CA PRO A 54 -6.96 0.25 -11.38
C PRO A 54 -7.89 0.77 -12.47
N THR A 55 -8.17 2.08 -12.46
CA THR A 55 -8.76 2.73 -13.61
C THR A 55 -7.72 2.69 -14.71
N ILE A 56 -7.85 1.72 -15.63
CA ILE A 56 -7.08 1.72 -16.87
C ILE A 56 -7.56 2.95 -17.64
N THR A 57 -6.83 4.06 -17.55
CA THR A 57 -6.98 5.15 -18.53
C THR A 57 -6.36 4.61 -19.82
N PRO A 58 -7.14 4.31 -20.89
CA PRO A 58 -6.53 3.97 -22.16
C PRO A 58 -5.66 5.16 -22.57
N GLU A 59 -4.37 4.90 -22.80
CA GLU A 59 -3.55 5.81 -23.57
C GLU A 59 -4.22 5.93 -24.94
N ASN A 60 -4.77 7.11 -25.25
CA ASN A 60 -5.23 7.40 -26.61
C ASN A 60 -3.96 7.42 -27.48
N GLY A 61 -3.65 6.27 -28.09
CA GLY A 61 -2.61 6.14 -29.10
C GLY A 61 -2.86 7.18 -30.19
N THR A 62 -1.88 8.07 -30.36
CA THR A 62 -1.82 9.01 -31.48
C THR A 62 -1.03 8.39 -32.61
#